data_AF-A0A9X7T2X9-F1
#
_entry.id   AF-A0A9X7T2X9-F1
#
_cell.length_a   1.000
_cell.length_b   1.000
_cell.length_c   1.000
_cell.angle_alpha   90.00
_cell.angle_beta   90.00
_cell.angle_gamma   90.00
#
_symmetry.space_group_name_H-M   'P 1'
#
loop_
_entity.id
_entity.type
_entity.pdbx_description
1 polymer ?
#
loop_
_entity_poly.entity_id
_entity_poly.type
_entity_poly.pdbx_seq_one_letter_code
_entity_poly.pdbx_strand_id
1 'polypeptide(L)'
;MTGLWQLAEIRAKEESGATMITMLFFLFCLGSLLSLLLFSEQADFLEMNVQHTADLVTKGARAAGLWEYTDTDGETQSRLYATSQEAEQADAEVIRGAREEAAILWRLNKSSLESRAAGVSAVHQRGERAYLYRQGIYHLQVEVEQRIPVFWGELDVKIARVSQSGVYD
;
A
#
# COMPACT_ATOMS: atom_id res chain seq x y z
N MET A 1 8.26 -68.55 24.84
CA MET A 1 7.73 -67.23 25.26
C MET A 1 8.40 -66.04 24.54
N THR A 2 9.09 -66.23 23.41
CA THR A 2 9.87 -65.16 22.75
C THR A 2 9.17 -64.52 21.54
N GLY A 3 8.33 -65.27 20.81
CA GLY A 3 7.70 -64.78 19.58
C GLY A 3 6.61 -63.70 19.77
N LEU A 4 5.81 -63.76 20.85
CA LEU A 4 4.77 -62.78 21.13
C LEU A 4 5.33 -61.42 21.55
N TRP A 5 6.43 -61.42 22.32
CA TRP A 5 7.14 -60.20 22.72
C TRP A 5 7.83 -59.53 21.54
N GLN A 6 8.44 -60.30 20.63
CA GLN A 6 9.02 -59.76 19.39
C GLN A 6 7.95 -59.16 18.47
N LEU A 7 6.78 -59.80 18.33
CA LEU A 7 5.67 -59.26 17.53
C LEU A 7 5.08 -57.97 18.12
N ALA A 8 4.99 -57.87 19.44
CA ALA A 8 4.55 -56.66 20.13
C ALA A 8 5.56 -55.50 19.96
N GLU A 9 6.85 -55.79 20.02
CA GLU A 9 7.92 -54.79 19.85
C GLU A 9 8.00 -54.26 18.40
N ILE A 10 7.78 -55.12 17.41
CA ILE A 10 7.72 -54.73 15.99
C ILE A 10 6.48 -53.84 15.74
N ARG A 11 5.29 -54.23 16.23
CA ARG A 11 4.08 -53.41 16.10
C ARG A 11 4.20 -52.05 16.79
N ALA A 12 4.78 -52.01 17.99
CA ALA A 12 5.00 -50.75 18.70
C ALA A 12 5.98 -49.81 17.97
N LYS A 13 7.02 -50.37 17.32
CA LYS A 13 7.92 -49.59 16.46
C LYS A 13 7.25 -49.10 15.17
N GLU A 14 6.40 -49.91 14.55
CA GLU A 14 5.61 -49.51 13.37
C GLU A 14 4.60 -48.40 13.72
N GLU A 15 3.87 -48.53 14.84
CA GLU A 15 2.96 -47.49 15.32
C GLU A 15 3.69 -46.20 15.70
N SER A 16 4.84 -46.31 16.36
CA SER A 16 5.69 -45.15 16.69
C SER A 16 6.23 -44.46 15.44
N GLY A 17 6.67 -45.23 14.44
CA GLY A 17 7.12 -44.71 13.14
C GLY A 17 6.00 -44.03 12.35
N ALA A 18 4.82 -44.65 12.29
CA ALA A 18 3.65 -44.07 11.65
C ALA A 18 3.20 -42.78 12.37
N THR A 19 3.23 -42.77 13.71
CA THR A 19 2.90 -41.58 14.51
C THR A 19 3.92 -40.46 14.27
N MET A 20 5.22 -40.78 14.20
CA MET A 20 6.27 -39.80 13.92
C MET A 20 6.11 -39.17 12.52
N ILE A 21 5.85 -39.98 11.49
CA ILE A 21 5.61 -39.49 10.13
C ILE A 21 4.36 -38.60 10.10
N THR A 22 3.29 -39.02 10.78
CA THR A 22 2.04 -38.25 10.84
C THR A 22 2.22 -36.92 11.59
N MET A 23 2.99 -36.90 12.69
CA MET A 23 3.33 -35.66 13.40
C MET A 23 4.19 -34.73 12.55
N LEU A 24 5.19 -35.24 11.84
CA LEU A 24 6.01 -34.45 10.91
C LEU A 24 5.15 -33.85 9.78
N PHE A 25 4.25 -34.65 9.22
CA PHE A 25 3.30 -34.19 8.21
C PHE A 25 2.37 -33.10 8.76
N PHE A 26 1.84 -33.28 9.97
CA PHE A 26 1.00 -32.28 10.61
C PHE A 26 1.74 -30.96 10.87
N LEU A 27 2.97 -31.02 11.40
CA LEU A 27 3.81 -29.84 11.62
C LEU A 27 4.15 -29.13 10.32
N PHE A 28 4.40 -29.88 9.25
CA PHE A 28 4.62 -29.34 7.91
C PHE A 28 3.39 -28.61 7.38
N CYS A 29 2.20 -29.20 7.51
CA CYS A 29 0.94 -28.56 7.13
C CYS A 29 0.67 -27.31 7.95
N LEU A 30 0.90 -27.35 9.27
CA LEU A 30 0.72 -26.21 10.16
C LEU A 30 1.70 -25.07 9.82
N GLY A 31 2.97 -25.38 9.61
CA GLY A 31 3.98 -24.40 9.21
C GLY A 31 3.67 -23.75 7.87
N SER A 32 3.20 -24.55 6.91
CA SER A 32 2.77 -24.06 5.60
C SER A 32 1.56 -23.12 5.70
N LEU A 33 0.55 -23.48 6.52
CA LEU A 33 -0.63 -22.64 6.74
C LEU A 33 -0.26 -21.31 7.42
N LEU A 34 0.59 -21.35 8.45
CA LEU A 34 1.06 -20.14 9.13
C LEU A 34 1.84 -19.23 8.20
N SER A 35 2.66 -19.79 7.31
CA SER A 35 3.38 -18.98 6.32
C SER A 35 2.45 -18.30 5.32
N LEU A 36 1.38 -18.94 4.89
CA LEU A 36 0.40 -18.32 3.99
C LEU A 36 -0.33 -17.16 4.68
N LEU A 37 -0.70 -17.34 5.95
CA LEU A 37 -1.31 -16.28 6.75
C LEU A 37 -0.35 -15.10 6.93
N LEU A 38 0.91 -15.36 7.30
CA LEU A 38 1.92 -14.31 7.44
C LEU A 38 2.20 -13.57 6.13
N PHE A 39 2.13 -14.27 5.00
CA PHE A 39 2.25 -13.64 3.68
C PHE A 39 1.07 -12.73 3.38
N SER A 40 -0.17 -13.19 3.64
CA SER A 40 -1.39 -12.39 3.45
C SER A 40 -1.34 -11.11 4.28
N GLU A 41 -1.05 -11.23 5.58
CA GLU A 41 -0.98 -10.08 6.49
C GLU A 41 0.10 -9.07 6.08
N GLN A 42 1.25 -9.54 5.58
CA GLN A 42 2.30 -8.65 5.07
C GLN A 42 1.88 -7.94 3.79
N ALA A 43 1.18 -8.61 2.89
CA ALA A 43 0.64 -8.01 1.66
C ALA A 43 -0.44 -6.97 1.98
N ASP A 44 -1.37 -7.29 2.89
CA ASP A 44 -2.44 -6.40 3.32
C ASP A 44 -1.89 -5.16 4.04
N PHE A 45 -0.89 -5.35 4.90
CA PHE A 45 -0.20 -4.22 5.56
C PHE A 45 0.52 -3.32 4.56
N LEU A 46 1.19 -3.91 3.56
CA LEU A 46 1.85 -3.14 2.50
C LEU A 46 0.81 -2.34 1.70
N GLU A 47 -0.27 -2.98 1.29
CA GLU A 47 -1.38 -2.33 0.60
C GLU A 47 -1.93 -1.14 1.38
N MET A 48 -2.22 -1.34 2.67
CA MET A 48 -2.73 -0.29 3.54
C MET A 48 -1.75 0.89 3.64
N ASN A 49 -0.45 0.64 3.79
CA ASN A 49 0.55 1.70 3.86
C ASN A 49 0.67 2.48 2.55
N VAL A 50 0.61 1.79 1.41
CA VAL A 50 0.62 2.44 0.10
C VAL A 50 -0.61 3.33 -0.06
N GLN A 51 -1.80 2.81 0.29
CA GLN A 51 -3.05 3.57 0.24
C GLN A 51 -3.01 4.78 1.17
N HIS A 52 -2.61 4.60 2.43
CA HIS A 52 -2.52 5.67 3.41
C HIS A 52 -1.54 6.76 2.97
N THR A 53 -0.39 6.38 2.42
CA THR A 53 0.60 7.33 1.86
C THR A 53 0.00 8.10 0.69
N ALA A 54 -0.69 7.41 -0.23
CA ALA A 54 -1.34 8.05 -1.36
C ALA A 54 -2.40 9.06 -0.89
N ASP A 55 -3.25 8.68 0.07
CA ASP A 55 -4.30 9.53 0.62
C ASP A 55 -3.75 10.75 1.38
N LEU A 56 -2.68 10.57 2.16
CA LEU A 56 -2.03 11.66 2.87
C LEU A 56 -1.48 12.69 1.87
N VAL A 57 -0.81 12.22 0.81
CA VAL A 57 -0.24 13.10 -0.21
C VAL A 57 -1.33 13.80 -1.00
N THR A 58 -2.41 13.12 -1.42
CA THR A 58 -3.48 13.74 -2.21
C THR A 58 -4.30 14.74 -1.41
N LYS A 59 -4.65 14.41 -0.16
CA LYS A 59 -5.39 15.32 0.74
C LYS A 59 -4.54 16.53 1.12
N GLY A 60 -3.27 16.33 1.48
CA GLY A 60 -2.38 17.45 1.81
C GLY A 60 -2.08 18.36 0.63
N ALA A 61 -1.85 17.78 -0.55
CA ALA A 61 -1.69 18.54 -1.80
C ALA A 61 -2.92 19.39 -2.12
N ARG A 62 -4.12 18.81 -1.98
CA ARG A 62 -5.37 19.54 -2.17
C ARG A 62 -5.50 20.67 -1.16
N ALA A 63 -5.34 20.38 0.13
CA ALA A 63 -5.50 21.38 1.19
C ALA A 63 -4.56 22.58 1.04
N ALA A 64 -3.34 22.36 0.54
CA ALA A 64 -2.39 23.45 0.34
C ALA A 64 -2.70 24.32 -0.89
N GLY A 65 -3.15 23.72 -1.99
CA GLY A 65 -3.30 24.40 -3.28
C GLY A 65 -4.74 24.75 -3.67
N LEU A 66 -5.74 24.38 -2.87
CA LEU A 66 -7.15 24.64 -3.14
C LEU A 66 -7.47 26.08 -2.78
N TRP A 67 -8.14 26.76 -3.70
CA TRP A 67 -8.67 28.09 -3.51
C TRP A 67 -10.14 28.08 -3.89
N GLU A 68 -10.97 28.60 -2.99
CA GLU A 68 -12.41 28.73 -3.18
C GLU A 68 -12.76 30.21 -3.28
N TYR A 69 -13.51 30.58 -4.30
CA TYR A 69 -13.95 31.95 -4.51
C TYR A 69 -15.42 31.97 -4.90
N THR A 70 -16.12 33.03 -4.51
CA THR A 70 -17.51 33.26 -4.92
C THR A 70 -17.51 34.03 -6.23
N ASP A 71 -18.14 33.47 -7.26
CA ASP A 71 -18.28 34.12 -8.56
C ASP A 71 -19.30 35.27 -8.48
N THR A 72 -19.37 36.10 -9.52
CA THR A 72 -20.31 37.23 -9.61
C THR A 72 -21.79 36.81 -9.52
N ASP A 73 -22.08 35.54 -9.82
CA ASP A 73 -23.41 34.95 -9.74
C ASP A 73 -23.75 34.37 -8.35
N GLY A 74 -22.84 34.47 -7.38
CA GLY A 74 -23.03 33.96 -6.01
C GLY A 74 -22.69 32.49 -5.82
N GLU A 75 -22.25 31.80 -6.87
CA GLU A 75 -21.82 30.40 -6.84
C GLU A 75 -20.38 30.26 -6.33
N THR A 76 -20.14 29.32 -5.40
CA THR A 76 -18.79 29.01 -4.94
C THR A 76 -18.07 28.13 -5.97
N GLN A 77 -17.00 28.66 -6.55
CA GLN A 77 -16.12 27.93 -7.44
C GLN A 77 -14.88 27.49 -6.67
N SER A 78 -14.41 26.27 -6.97
CA SER A 78 -13.18 25.74 -6.39
C SER A 78 -12.14 25.52 -7.48
N ARG A 79 -10.90 25.92 -7.22
CA ARG A 79 -9.78 25.77 -8.15
C ARG A 79 -8.55 25.30 -7.40
N LEU A 80 -7.87 24.31 -7.94
CA LEU A 80 -6.60 23.81 -7.42
C LEU A 80 -5.45 24.36 -8.26
N TYR A 81 -4.53 25.07 -7.64
CA TYR A 81 -3.33 25.58 -8.29
C TYR A 81 -2.18 24.57 -8.17
N ALA A 82 -1.48 24.30 -9.26
CA ALA A 82 -0.43 23.29 -9.25
C ALA A 82 0.86 23.83 -8.61
N THR A 83 1.18 25.10 -8.85
CA THR A 83 2.38 25.78 -8.33
C THR A 83 2.00 27.06 -7.60
N SER A 84 2.87 27.51 -6.70
CA SER A 84 2.66 28.79 -6.01
C SER A 84 2.68 29.97 -6.98
N GLN A 85 3.51 29.88 -8.03
CA GLN A 85 3.58 30.88 -9.10
C GLN A 85 2.27 31.01 -9.89
N GLU A 86 1.59 29.89 -10.18
CA GLU A 86 0.28 29.92 -10.84
C GLU A 86 -0.79 30.59 -9.98
N ALA A 87 -0.72 30.42 -8.65
CA ALA A 87 -1.66 31.03 -7.71
C ALA A 87 -1.41 32.54 -7.59
N GLU A 88 -0.15 32.97 -7.49
CA GLU A 88 0.22 34.39 -7.48
C GLU A 88 -0.26 35.13 -8.74
N GLN A 89 -0.13 34.50 -9.92
CA GLN A 89 -0.63 35.07 -11.18
C GLN A 89 -2.15 35.24 -11.21
N ALA A 90 -2.87 34.46 -10.42
CA ALA A 90 -4.32 34.49 -10.34
C ALA A 90 -4.85 35.24 -9.10
N ASP A 91 -3.96 35.91 -8.35
CA ASP A 91 -4.27 36.58 -7.08
C ASP A 91 -4.98 35.67 -6.07
N ALA A 92 -4.62 34.38 -6.09
CA ALA A 92 -5.19 33.37 -5.23
C ALA A 92 -4.34 33.19 -3.98
N GLU A 93 -4.97 33.31 -2.81
CA GLU A 93 -4.32 33.09 -1.52
C GLU A 93 -4.27 31.58 -1.21
N VAL A 94 -3.18 30.93 -1.61
CA VAL A 94 -2.89 29.53 -1.30
C VAL A 94 -1.64 29.42 -0.43
N ILE A 95 -1.57 28.39 0.41
CA ILE A 95 -0.38 28.15 1.24
C ILE A 95 0.81 27.77 0.36
N ARG A 96 0.56 26.90 -0.63
CA ARG A 96 1.55 26.38 -1.58
C ARG A 96 0.86 25.70 -2.75
N GLY A 97 1.49 25.68 -3.92
CA GLY A 97 1.00 24.88 -5.04
C GLY A 97 0.83 23.38 -4.69
N ALA A 98 -0.25 22.77 -5.17
CA ALA A 98 -0.60 21.38 -4.86
C ALA A 98 0.49 20.39 -5.26
N ARG A 99 1.18 20.61 -6.39
CA ARG A 99 2.27 19.73 -6.85
C ARG A 99 3.52 19.88 -5.97
N GLU A 100 3.80 21.10 -5.52
CA GLU A 100 4.94 21.39 -4.64
C GLU A 100 4.72 20.73 -3.27
N GLU A 101 3.51 20.87 -2.70
CA GLU A 101 3.17 20.21 -1.44
C GLU A 101 3.18 18.68 -1.58
N ALA A 102 2.61 18.15 -2.65
CA ALA A 102 2.64 16.71 -2.92
C ALA A 102 4.08 16.16 -2.97
N ALA A 103 5.01 16.89 -3.58
CA ALA A 103 6.40 16.48 -3.66
C ALA A 103 7.09 16.46 -2.29
N ILE A 104 6.74 17.40 -1.40
CA ILE A 104 7.26 17.46 -0.03
C ILE A 104 6.69 16.31 0.80
N LEU A 105 5.37 16.12 0.79
CA LEU A 105 4.70 15.05 1.51
C LEU A 105 5.17 13.68 1.03
N TRP A 106 5.35 13.52 -0.29
CA TRP A 106 5.93 12.31 -0.85
C TRP A 106 7.34 12.08 -0.31
N ARG A 107 8.24 13.06 -0.39
CA ARG A 107 9.61 12.93 0.12
C ARG A 107 9.67 12.56 1.60
N LEU A 108 8.79 13.11 2.42
CA LEU A 108 8.73 12.84 3.86
C LEU A 108 8.24 11.42 4.18
N ASN A 109 7.33 10.87 3.36
CA ASN A 109 6.71 9.57 3.60
C ASN A 109 7.32 8.41 2.80
N LYS A 110 8.08 8.71 1.74
CA LYS A 110 8.69 7.73 0.84
C LYS A 110 9.54 6.69 1.59
N SER A 111 10.27 7.14 2.61
CA SER A 111 11.15 6.29 3.42
C SER A 111 10.41 5.15 4.12
N SER A 112 9.14 5.36 4.49
CA SER A 112 8.30 4.33 5.11
C SER A 112 8.01 3.18 4.13
N LEU A 113 7.87 3.48 2.84
CA LEU A 113 7.67 2.52 1.77
C LEU A 113 9.00 1.91 1.29
N GLU A 114 10.07 2.70 1.20
CA GLU A 114 11.38 2.24 0.71
C GLU A 114 12.10 1.28 1.66
N SER A 115 11.87 1.39 2.96
CA SER A 115 12.59 0.59 3.97
C SER A 115 12.52 -0.93 3.74
N ARG A 116 11.51 -1.41 3.00
CA ARG A 116 11.29 -2.82 2.69
C ARG A 116 11.07 -3.08 1.19
N ALA A 117 11.09 -2.05 0.35
CA ALA A 117 10.76 -2.17 -1.06
C ALA A 117 12.01 -2.24 -1.95
N ALA A 118 11.97 -3.07 -2.99
CA ALA A 118 12.95 -3.09 -4.07
C ALA A 118 12.78 -1.88 -5.00
N GLY A 119 11.57 -1.33 -5.08
CA GLY A 119 11.27 -0.13 -5.87
C GLY A 119 10.03 0.61 -5.37
N VAL A 120 10.08 1.94 -5.36
CA VAL A 120 8.95 2.80 -5.02
C VAL A 120 8.86 3.92 -6.05
N SER A 121 7.71 4.08 -6.67
CA SER A 121 7.45 5.18 -7.60
C SER A 121 6.10 5.84 -7.31
N ALA A 122 6.05 7.15 -7.54
CA ALA A 122 4.83 7.92 -7.50
C ALA A 122 4.67 8.66 -8.83
N VAL A 123 3.48 8.53 -9.42
CA VAL A 123 3.10 9.28 -10.60
C VAL A 123 1.98 10.22 -10.21
N HIS A 124 2.34 11.49 -10.04
CA HIS A 124 1.38 12.56 -9.82
C HIS A 124 0.63 12.81 -11.14
N GLN A 125 -0.71 12.82 -11.10
CA GLN A 125 -1.55 13.15 -12.25
C GLN A 125 -1.32 12.25 -13.49
N ARG A 126 -1.23 10.91 -13.31
CA ARG A 126 -1.06 9.97 -14.43
C ARG A 126 -2.25 10.03 -15.39
N GLY A 127 -2.02 10.53 -16.62
CA GLY A 127 -2.99 10.43 -17.72
C GLY A 127 -4.16 11.43 -17.71
N GLU A 128 -4.24 12.36 -16.75
CA GLU A 128 -5.39 13.27 -16.65
C GLU A 128 -5.08 14.72 -17.01
N ARG A 129 -6.11 15.39 -17.53
CA ARG A 129 -6.01 16.68 -18.22
C ARG A 129 -6.11 17.82 -17.21
N ALA A 130 -5.69 19.02 -17.61
CA ALA A 130 -5.77 20.25 -16.83
C ALA A 130 -7.17 20.58 -16.24
N TYR A 131 -8.24 19.87 -16.65
CA TYR A 131 -9.58 20.02 -16.08
C TYR A 131 -9.67 19.60 -14.61
N LEU A 132 -8.88 18.63 -14.14
CA LEU A 132 -8.97 18.19 -12.73
C LEU A 132 -8.58 19.28 -11.76
N TYR A 133 -7.51 20.02 -12.08
CA TYR A 133 -7.12 21.20 -11.32
C TYR A 133 -8.23 22.24 -11.28
N ARG A 134 -8.98 22.40 -12.38
CA ARG A 134 -10.15 23.31 -12.43
C ARG A 134 -11.33 22.83 -11.59
N GLN A 135 -11.39 21.54 -11.25
CA GLN A 135 -12.42 20.94 -10.40
C GLN A 135 -11.97 20.80 -8.94
N GLY A 136 -10.79 21.31 -8.59
CA GLY A 136 -10.28 21.15 -7.22
C GLY A 136 -9.69 19.76 -6.92
N ILE A 137 -9.47 18.92 -7.94
CA ILE A 137 -9.14 17.50 -7.79
C ILE A 137 -7.64 17.25 -7.92
N TYR A 138 -7.06 16.51 -6.95
CA TYR A 138 -5.69 16.01 -7.02
C TYR A 138 -5.65 14.48 -7.13
N HIS A 139 -4.92 13.96 -8.12
CA HIS A 139 -4.77 12.53 -8.39
C HIS A 139 -3.31 12.08 -8.21
N LEU A 140 -3.12 10.91 -7.59
CA LEU A 140 -1.83 10.28 -7.38
C LEU A 140 -1.93 8.78 -7.57
N GLN A 141 -0.98 8.20 -8.31
CA GLN A 141 -0.72 6.77 -8.28
C GLN A 141 0.60 6.48 -7.58
N VAL A 142 0.58 5.52 -6.68
CA VAL A 142 1.79 5.00 -6.01
C VAL A 142 1.96 3.53 -6.40
N GLU A 143 3.15 3.16 -6.86
CA GLU A 143 3.54 1.77 -7.12
C GLU A 143 4.70 1.39 -6.21
N VAL A 144 4.57 0.24 -5.53
CA VAL A 144 5.61 -0.35 -4.68
C VAL A 144 5.87 -1.79 -5.12
N GLU A 145 7.14 -2.11 -5.27
CA GLU A 145 7.64 -3.46 -5.56
C GLU A 145 8.45 -3.93 -4.35
N GLN A 146 8.07 -5.06 -3.76
CA GLN A 146 8.68 -5.59 -2.55
C GLN A 146 8.84 -7.11 -2.64
N ARG A 147 9.95 -7.63 -2.09
CA ARG A 147 10.13 -9.06 -1.85
C ARG A 147 9.61 -9.43 -0.47
N ILE A 148 8.62 -10.30 -0.41
CA ILE A 148 8.04 -10.79 0.84
C ILE A 148 8.56 -12.20 1.10
N PRO A 149 9.19 -12.47 2.27
CA PRO A 149 9.64 -13.80 2.61
C PRO A 149 8.46 -14.74 2.87
N VAL A 150 8.55 -15.94 2.33
CA VAL A 150 7.61 -17.06 2.54
C VAL A 150 8.39 -18.30 2.95
N PHE A 151 7.69 -19.34 3.44
CA PHE A 151 8.33 -20.54 3.99
C PHE A 151 9.34 -21.22 3.05
N TRP A 152 9.16 -21.10 1.73
CA TRP A 152 10.02 -21.73 0.73
C TRP A 152 10.92 -20.76 -0.05
N GLY A 153 10.97 -19.48 0.33
CA GLY A 153 11.78 -18.49 -0.39
C GLY A 153 11.24 -17.07 -0.26
N GLU A 154 11.24 -16.34 -1.36
CA GLU A 154 10.74 -14.97 -1.44
C GLU A 154 9.79 -14.84 -2.64
N LEU A 155 8.75 -14.02 -2.49
CA LEU A 155 7.84 -13.67 -3.57
C LEU A 155 7.96 -12.18 -3.88
N ASP A 156 8.17 -11.86 -5.16
CA ASP A 156 8.08 -10.49 -5.65
C ASP A 156 6.59 -10.07 -5.70
N VAL A 157 6.23 -9.06 -4.93
CA VAL A 157 4.89 -8.49 -4.85
C VAL A 157 4.94 -7.07 -5.39
N LYS A 158 4.08 -6.78 -6.36
CA LYS A 158 3.89 -5.45 -6.91
C LYS A 158 2.50 -4.94 -6.54
N ILE A 159 2.44 -3.84 -5.78
CA ILE A 159 1.21 -3.18 -5.38
C ILE A 159 1.15 -1.81 -6.04
N ALA A 160 0.03 -1.54 -6.71
CA ALA A 160 -0.28 -0.23 -7.28
C ALA A 160 -1.59 0.27 -6.69
N ARG A 161 -1.59 1.47 -6.11
CA ARG A 161 -2.81 2.11 -5.61
C ARG A 161 -2.94 3.52 -6.17
N VAL A 162 -4.18 3.91 -6.38
CA VAL A 162 -4.58 5.21 -6.91
C VAL A 162 -5.40 5.91 -5.84
N SER A 163 -5.08 7.17 -5.58
CA SER A 163 -5.84 8.03 -4.68
C SER A 163 -6.23 9.31 -5.41
N GLN A 164 -7.45 9.77 -5.15
CA GLN A 164 -8.02 10.99 -5.70
C GLN A 164 -8.71 11.75 -4.56
N SER A 165 -8.38 13.03 -4.41
CA SER A 165 -9.04 13.93 -3.45
C SER A 165 -9.76 15.01 -4.23
N GLY A 166 -11.08 15.16 -4.04
CA GLY A 166 -11.88 16.05 -4.88
C GLY A 166 -13.35 15.66 -5.07
N VAL A 167 -13.64 14.35 -4.99
CA VAL A 167 -14.95 13.80 -5.31
C VAL A 167 -15.70 13.50 -4.01
N TYR A 168 -16.35 14.51 -3.44
CA TYR A 168 -17.39 14.30 -2.44
C TYR A 168 -18.51 15.31 -2.71
N ASP A 169 -19.70 14.78 -3.00
CA ASP A 169 -20.97 15.51 -2.88
C ASP A 169 -21.25 15.83 -1.40
#